data_AF-A0A846LRW2-F1
#
_entry.id   AF-A0A846LRW2-F1
#
_cell.length_a   1.000
_cell.length_b   1.000
_cell.length_c   1.000
_cell.angle_alpha   90.00
_cell.angle_beta   90.00
_cell.angle_gamma   90.00
#
_symmetry.space_group_name_H-M   'P 1'
#
loop_
_entity.id
_entity.type
_entity.pdbx_description
1 polymer ?
#
loop_
_entity_poly.entity_id
_entity_poly.type
_entity_poly.pdbx_seq_one_letter_code
_entity_poly.pdbx_strand_id
1 'polypeptide(L)'
;MSSPRTVARWVFDVAVVVALVSAVVMAVSGNWDATIRFGLIAAVMVAVRTSDVPLPFAGAFAVLLLLSTWAAVRHWYRQIDQFDLLVHFLTPGSLAAVVYFALVHQRLLPDVRRQTPRLRSAAPVLWVVLVGTTAAVVWEFYELVMERLSPSSMNVGYTDTVLDLLAGMLGSAVAGGLVLAWGRRADTHPQHDGR
;
A
#
# COMPACT_ATOMS: atom_id res chain seq x y z
N MET A 1 22.69 -8.71 -16.03
CA MET A 1 21.52 -7.80 -15.98
C MET A 1 20.39 -8.54 -15.29
N SER A 2 19.96 -8.11 -14.10
CA SER A 2 18.93 -8.79 -13.31
C SER A 2 17.57 -8.70 -14.00
N SER A 3 16.78 -9.77 -14.02
CA SER A 3 15.42 -9.69 -14.58
C SER A 3 14.53 -8.74 -13.75
N PRO A 4 13.56 -8.03 -14.34
CA PRO A 4 12.65 -7.14 -13.61
C PRO A 4 11.93 -7.83 -12.44
N ARG A 5 11.59 -9.12 -12.59
CA ARG A 5 10.99 -9.93 -11.52
C ARG A 5 11.97 -10.16 -10.36
N THR A 6 13.24 -10.38 -10.66
CA THR A 6 14.31 -10.51 -9.66
C THR A 6 14.48 -9.22 -8.88
N VAL A 7 14.49 -8.06 -9.57
CA VAL A 7 14.61 -6.75 -8.91
C VAL A 7 13.43 -6.49 -7.97
N ALA A 8 12.19 -6.68 -8.43
CA ALA A 8 11.00 -6.43 -7.61
C ALA A 8 10.95 -7.32 -6.36
N ARG A 9 11.40 -8.58 -6.47
CA ARG A 9 11.54 -9.47 -5.33
C ARG A 9 12.57 -8.96 -4.32
N TRP A 10 13.76 -8.56 -4.79
CA TRP A 10 14.79 -8.00 -3.92
C TRP A 10 14.32 -6.74 -3.21
N VAL A 11 13.61 -5.84 -3.90
CA VAL A 11 13.03 -4.63 -3.29
C VAL A 11 12.12 -4.99 -2.12
N PHE A 12 11.21 -5.95 -2.31
CA PHE A 12 10.32 -6.40 -1.26
C PHE A 12 11.06 -7.08 -0.10
N ASP A 13 11.96 -8.02 -0.40
CA ASP A 13 12.73 -8.74 0.61
C ASP A 13 13.59 -7.79 1.44
N VAL A 14 14.25 -6.81 0.81
CA VAL A 14 15.02 -5.77 1.49
C VAL A 14 14.11 -4.89 2.37
N ALA A 15 12.94 -4.48 1.88
CA ALA A 15 12.01 -3.67 2.68
C ALA A 15 11.56 -4.39 3.96
N VAL A 16 11.29 -5.70 3.88
CA VAL A 16 10.97 -6.54 5.06
C VAL A 16 12.14 -6.57 6.04
N VAL A 17 13.36 -6.83 5.55
CA VAL A 17 14.55 -6.86 6.40
C VAL A 17 14.78 -5.51 7.07
N VAL A 18 14.64 -4.41 6.34
CA VAL A 18 14.77 -3.06 6.89
C VAL A 18 13.71 -2.82 7.97
N ALA A 19 12.46 -3.19 7.76
CA ALA A 19 11.42 -3.07 8.79
C ALA A 19 11.77 -3.85 10.07
N LEU A 20 12.24 -5.10 9.94
CA LEU A 20 12.64 -5.92 11.09
C LEU A 20 13.87 -5.35 11.82
N VAL A 21 14.88 -4.92 11.08
CA VAL A 21 16.07 -4.28 11.65
C VAL A 21 15.70 -2.98 12.35
N SER A 22 14.84 -2.15 11.75
CA SER A 22 14.31 -0.94 12.38
C SER A 22 13.61 -1.27 13.70
N ALA A 23 12.77 -2.31 13.74
CA ALA A 23 12.09 -2.72 14.98
C ALA A 23 13.11 -3.09 16.08
N VAL A 24 14.15 -3.87 15.75
CA VAL A 24 15.19 -4.27 16.71
C VAL A 24 15.98 -3.05 17.20
N VAL A 25 16.38 -2.15 16.30
CA VAL A 25 17.13 -0.94 16.66
C VAL A 25 16.28 -0.02 17.55
N MET A 26 15.00 0.16 17.24
CA MET A 26 14.07 0.92 18.08
C MET A 26 13.89 0.27 19.46
N ALA A 27 13.83 -1.06 19.54
CA ALA A 27 13.70 -1.77 20.81
C ALA A 27 14.93 -1.59 21.71
N VAL A 28 16.12 -1.77 21.13
CA VAL A 28 17.40 -1.62 21.85
C VAL A 28 17.61 -0.18 22.33
N SER A 29 17.08 0.80 21.60
CA SER A 29 17.11 2.22 21.99
C SER A 29 16.00 2.61 23.00
N GLY A 30 15.12 1.69 23.39
CA GLY A 30 14.02 1.94 24.33
C GLY A 30 12.78 2.59 23.73
N ASN A 31 12.72 2.78 22.40
CA ASN A 31 11.56 3.34 21.72
C ASN A 31 10.54 2.24 21.35
N TRP A 32 9.71 1.89 22.32
CA TRP A 32 8.72 0.81 22.16
C TRP A 32 7.57 1.15 21.20
N ASP A 33 7.15 2.40 21.09
CA ASP A 33 6.15 2.82 20.10
C ASP A 33 6.65 2.56 18.68
N ALA A 34 7.85 3.03 18.35
CA ALA A 34 8.45 2.79 17.03
C ALA A 34 8.71 1.30 16.78
N THR A 35 9.12 0.55 17.81
CA THR A 35 9.29 -0.91 17.74
C THR A 35 8.01 -1.61 17.29
N ILE A 36 6.88 -1.27 17.93
CA ILE A 36 5.57 -1.86 17.62
C ILE A 36 5.15 -1.50 16.20
N ARG A 37 5.31 -0.24 15.78
CA ARG A 37 4.98 0.21 14.41
C ARG A 37 5.77 -0.57 13.35
N PHE A 38 7.09 -0.68 13.51
CA PHE A 38 7.93 -1.43 12.58
C PHE A 38 7.61 -2.94 12.59
N GLY A 39 7.35 -3.52 13.76
CA GLY A 39 6.92 -4.91 13.88
C GLY A 39 5.58 -5.18 13.18
N LEU A 40 4.61 -4.29 13.33
CA LEU A 40 3.30 -4.38 12.69
C LEU A 40 3.44 -4.35 11.15
N ILE A 41 4.17 -3.39 10.60
CA ILE A 41 4.34 -3.31 9.14
C ILE A 41 5.11 -4.52 8.60
N ALA A 42 6.08 -5.06 9.35
CA ALA A 42 6.80 -6.27 8.95
C ALA A 42 5.85 -7.47 8.89
N ALA A 43 4.96 -7.63 9.89
CA ALA A 43 3.93 -8.66 9.89
C ALA A 43 2.97 -8.51 8.70
N VAL A 44 2.53 -7.29 8.40
CA VAL A 44 1.69 -6.99 7.23
C VAL A 44 2.41 -7.38 5.93
N MET A 45 3.69 -7.01 5.76
CA MET A 45 4.46 -7.40 4.58
C MET A 45 4.60 -8.92 4.48
N VAL A 46 4.85 -9.64 5.58
CA VAL A 46 4.89 -11.11 5.57
C VAL A 46 3.54 -11.69 5.12
N ALA A 47 2.41 -11.12 5.56
CA ALA A 47 1.09 -11.53 5.10
C ALA A 47 0.90 -11.28 3.59
N VAL A 48 1.36 -10.14 3.06
CA VAL A 48 1.32 -9.84 1.61
C VAL A 48 2.07 -10.91 0.79
N ARG A 49 3.18 -11.44 1.32
CA ARG A 49 3.95 -12.52 0.68
C ARG A 49 3.12 -13.79 0.44
N THR A 50 2.09 -14.02 1.26
CA THR A 50 1.22 -15.21 1.18
C THR A 50 0.00 -15.01 0.27
N SER A 51 -0.20 -13.81 -0.29
CA SER A 51 -1.45 -13.40 -0.98
C SER A 51 -1.36 -13.36 -2.51
N ASP A 52 -0.35 -13.98 -3.13
CA ASP A 52 -0.11 -14.02 -4.59
C ASP A 52 -0.21 -12.65 -5.31
N VAL A 53 0.24 -11.61 -4.61
CA VAL A 53 0.27 -10.25 -5.14
C VAL A 53 1.41 -10.12 -6.13
N PRO A 54 1.22 -9.51 -7.32
CA PRO A 54 2.31 -9.34 -8.26
C PRO A 54 3.42 -8.47 -7.65
N LEU A 55 4.67 -8.95 -7.76
CA LEU A 55 5.84 -8.39 -7.07
C LEU A 55 6.02 -6.86 -7.20
N PRO A 56 5.76 -6.21 -8.35
CA PRO A 56 5.88 -4.75 -8.42
C PRO A 56 4.94 -4.01 -7.47
N PHE A 57 3.70 -4.48 -7.31
CA PHE A 57 2.73 -3.88 -6.38
C PHE A 57 3.09 -4.16 -4.93
N ALA A 58 3.49 -5.41 -4.63
CA ALA A 58 3.96 -5.78 -3.29
C ALA A 58 5.20 -4.96 -2.89
N GLY A 59 6.18 -4.82 -3.77
CA GLY A 59 7.40 -4.05 -3.54
C GLY A 59 7.12 -2.55 -3.37
N ALA A 60 6.28 -1.96 -4.21
CA ALA A 60 5.87 -0.56 -4.07
C ALA A 60 5.17 -0.29 -2.73
N PHE A 61 4.20 -1.13 -2.36
CA PHE A 61 3.53 -1.04 -1.07
C PHE A 61 4.50 -1.18 0.10
N ALA A 62 5.42 -2.15 0.06
CA ALA A 62 6.39 -2.35 1.13
C ALA A 62 7.30 -1.13 1.32
N VAL A 63 7.79 -0.53 0.23
CA VAL A 63 8.62 0.68 0.28
C VAL A 63 7.84 1.88 0.82
N LEU A 64 6.61 2.09 0.34
CA LEU A 64 5.78 3.22 0.77
C LEU A 64 5.38 3.10 2.24
N LEU A 65 5.03 1.89 2.70
CA LEU A 65 4.69 1.63 4.09
C LEU A 65 5.91 1.80 5.03
N LEU A 66 7.10 1.41 4.56
CA LEU A 66 8.33 1.66 5.29
C LEU A 66 8.65 3.15 5.37
N LEU A 67 8.47 3.89 4.26
CA LEU A 67 8.68 5.32 4.18
C LEU A 67 7.74 6.08 5.12
N SER A 68 6.43 5.77 5.11
CA SER A 68 5.46 6.41 6.00
C SER A 68 5.75 6.13 7.47
N THR A 69 6.18 4.92 7.81
CA THR A 69 6.54 4.55 9.18
C THR A 69 7.77 5.30 9.66
N TRP A 70 8.81 5.41 8.83
CA TRP A 70 9.98 6.23 9.15
C TRP A 70 9.63 7.71 9.27
N ALA A 71 8.78 8.23 8.38
CA ALA A 71 8.32 9.61 8.45
C ALA A 71 7.61 9.91 9.77
N ALA A 72 6.80 8.98 10.27
CA ALA A 72 6.13 9.12 11.56
C ALA A 72 7.14 9.16 12.71
N VAL A 73 8.07 8.20 12.75
CA VAL A 73 9.09 8.07 13.80
C VAL A 73 10.07 9.25 13.81
N ARG A 74 10.36 9.84 12.65
CA ARG A 74 11.29 10.98 12.49
C ARG A 74 10.59 12.33 12.44
N HIS A 75 9.26 12.35 12.55
CA HIS A 75 8.42 13.54 12.49
C HIS A 75 8.56 14.33 11.18
N TRP A 76 8.80 13.65 10.05
CA TRP A 76 8.93 14.31 8.74
C TRP A 76 7.64 14.99 8.29
N TYR A 77 6.49 14.49 8.73
CA TYR A 77 5.18 15.14 8.51
C TYR A 77 5.12 16.59 9.03
N ARG A 78 5.94 16.94 10.02
CA ARG A 78 6.02 18.31 10.56
C ARG A 78 7.13 19.16 9.91
N GLN A 79 8.00 18.54 9.11
CA GLN A 79 9.22 19.16 8.60
C GLN A 79 9.20 19.40 7.10
N ILE A 80 8.41 18.61 6.36
CA ILE A 80 8.37 18.64 4.90
C ILE A 80 6.95 19.02 4.50
N ASP A 81 6.81 20.21 3.91
CA ASP A 81 5.54 20.70 3.40
C ASP A 81 4.93 19.70 2.41
N GLN A 82 3.61 19.50 2.50
CA GLN A 82 2.81 18.63 1.62
C GLN A 82 3.19 17.14 1.66
N PHE A 83 4.14 16.74 2.51
CA PHE A 83 4.54 15.34 2.63
C PHE A 83 3.40 14.44 3.09
N ASP A 84 2.55 14.96 3.97
CA ASP A 84 1.38 14.27 4.47
C ASP A 84 0.40 13.91 3.34
N LEU A 85 -0.02 14.92 2.57
CA LEU A 85 -0.86 14.76 1.39
C LEU A 85 -0.26 13.77 0.36
N LEU A 86 1.06 13.78 0.18
CA LEU A 86 1.75 12.83 -0.70
C LEU A 86 1.66 11.39 -0.18
N VAL A 87 1.82 11.17 1.12
CA VAL A 87 1.67 9.86 1.74
C VAL A 87 0.23 9.37 1.66
N HIS A 88 -0.74 10.26 1.88
CA HIS A 88 -2.18 10.00 1.71
C HIS A 88 -2.57 9.69 0.29
N PHE A 89 -1.84 10.20 -0.70
CA PHE A 89 -2.02 9.78 -2.08
C PHE A 89 -1.42 8.38 -2.34
N LEU A 90 -0.17 8.14 -1.94
CA LEU A 90 0.57 6.95 -2.34
C LEU A 90 0.21 5.68 -1.54
N THR A 91 0.00 5.82 -0.23
CA THR A 91 -0.14 4.67 0.67
C THR A 91 -1.50 3.99 0.54
N PRO A 92 -2.64 4.71 0.55
CA PRO A 92 -3.95 4.10 0.30
C PRO A 92 -4.04 3.46 -1.08
N GLY A 93 -3.49 4.10 -2.12
CA GLY A 93 -3.49 3.55 -3.47
C GLY A 93 -2.69 2.24 -3.60
N SER A 94 -1.49 2.20 -3.03
CA SER A 94 -0.67 0.98 -3.04
C SER A 94 -1.27 -0.15 -2.19
N LEU A 95 -1.81 0.18 -1.02
CA LEU A 95 -2.57 -0.75 -0.18
C LEU A 95 -3.78 -1.33 -0.93
N ALA A 96 -4.54 -0.48 -1.62
CA ALA A 96 -5.72 -0.90 -2.34
C ALA A 96 -5.41 -1.88 -3.49
N ALA A 97 -4.31 -1.67 -4.20
CA ALA A 97 -3.85 -2.61 -5.22
C ALA A 97 -3.46 -3.97 -4.61
N VAL A 98 -2.74 -3.98 -3.48
CA VAL A 98 -2.38 -5.20 -2.74
C VAL A 98 -3.63 -5.94 -2.27
N VAL A 99 -4.58 -5.25 -1.65
CA VAL A 99 -5.83 -5.83 -1.17
C VAL A 99 -6.67 -6.38 -2.33
N TYR A 100 -6.75 -5.67 -3.45
CA TYR A 100 -7.44 -6.18 -4.65
C TYR A 100 -6.87 -7.53 -5.09
N PHE A 101 -5.55 -7.66 -5.23
CA PHE A 101 -4.94 -8.92 -5.63
C PHE A 101 -5.08 -10.02 -4.57
N ALA A 102 -5.02 -9.67 -3.28
CA ALA A 102 -5.29 -10.63 -2.20
C ALA A 102 -6.74 -11.17 -2.27
N LEU A 103 -7.73 -10.31 -2.54
CA LEU A 103 -9.12 -10.71 -2.72
C LEU A 103 -9.32 -11.55 -3.98
N VAL A 104 -8.60 -11.25 -5.07
CA VAL A 104 -8.57 -12.09 -6.28
C VAL A 104 -7.97 -13.47 -5.98
N HIS A 105 -6.87 -13.54 -5.22
CA HIS A 105 -6.26 -14.80 -4.80
C HIS A 105 -7.22 -15.66 -3.98
N GLN A 106 -8.00 -15.03 -3.10
CA GLN A 106 -9.07 -15.66 -2.32
C GLN A 106 -10.36 -15.94 -3.13
N ARG A 107 -10.38 -15.65 -4.43
CA ARG A 107 -11.53 -15.83 -5.34
C ARG A 107 -12.77 -14.99 -4.97
N LEU A 108 -12.58 -13.90 -4.21
CA LEU A 108 -13.64 -12.97 -3.82
C LEU A 108 -13.89 -11.89 -4.88
N LEU A 109 -12.91 -11.61 -5.74
CA LEU A 109 -13.03 -10.67 -6.85
C LEU A 109 -12.62 -11.29 -8.19
N PRO A 110 -13.16 -10.78 -9.33
CA PRO A 110 -12.74 -11.22 -10.66
C PRO A 110 -11.27 -10.91 -10.91
N ASP A 111 -10.54 -11.89 -11.46
CA ASP A 111 -9.14 -11.70 -11.84
C ASP A 111 -9.01 -10.86 -13.12
N VAL A 112 -8.37 -9.70 -13.00
CA VAL A 112 -8.07 -8.80 -14.13
C VAL A 112 -7.24 -9.46 -15.23
N ARG A 113 -6.53 -10.56 -14.93
CA ARG A 113 -5.67 -11.32 -15.87
C ARG A 113 -6.43 -12.39 -16.68
N ARG A 114 -7.74 -12.53 -16.47
CA ARG A 114 -8.57 -13.59 -17.08
C ARG A 114 -9.87 -13.07 -17.68
N GLN A 115 -10.00 -11.76 -17.86
CA GLN A 115 -11.27 -11.15 -18.27
C GLN A 115 -11.51 -11.35 -19.77
N THR A 116 -12.70 -11.87 -20.13
CA THR A 116 -13.12 -12.00 -21.54
C THR A 116 -13.48 -10.63 -22.13
N PRO A 117 -13.48 -10.46 -23.47
CA PRO A 117 -13.67 -9.15 -24.13
C PRO A 117 -14.98 -8.42 -23.80
N ARG A 118 -16.00 -9.12 -23.27
CA ARG A 118 -17.27 -8.51 -22.82
C ARG A 118 -17.21 -7.91 -21.41
N LEU A 119 -16.18 -8.26 -20.64
CA LEU A 119 -15.86 -7.71 -19.31
C LEU A 119 -14.61 -6.80 -19.40
N ARG A 120 -14.52 -5.94 -20.43
CA ARG A 120 -13.60 -4.78 -20.47
C ARG A 120 -14.01 -3.70 -19.45
N SER A 121 -14.51 -4.09 -18.29
CA SER A 121 -15.15 -3.21 -17.34
C SER A 121 -14.09 -2.51 -16.51
N ALA A 122 -14.32 -1.23 -16.24
CA ALA A 122 -13.57 -0.49 -15.23
C ALA A 122 -13.72 -1.08 -13.81
N ALA A 123 -14.26 -2.29 -13.64
CA ALA A 123 -14.55 -2.91 -12.36
C ALA A 123 -13.29 -3.11 -11.48
N PRO A 124 -12.13 -3.58 -11.98
CA PRO A 124 -10.91 -3.62 -11.16
C PRO A 124 -10.52 -2.23 -10.65
N VAL A 125 -10.64 -1.20 -11.52
CA VAL A 125 -10.35 0.19 -11.14
C VAL A 125 -11.31 0.64 -10.04
N LEU A 126 -12.61 0.40 -10.22
CA LEU A 126 -13.64 0.74 -9.23
C LEU A 126 -13.38 0.06 -7.89
N TRP A 127 -13.07 -1.24 -7.89
CA TRP A 127 -12.75 -1.97 -6.66
C TRP A 127 -11.53 -1.40 -5.94
N VAL A 128 -10.46 -1.09 -6.67
CA VAL A 128 -9.27 -0.48 -6.08
C VAL A 128 -9.59 0.91 -5.52
N VAL A 129 -10.38 1.73 -6.23
CA VAL A 129 -10.84 3.03 -5.71
C VAL A 129 -11.64 2.86 -4.42
N LEU A 130 -12.64 1.98 -4.40
CA LEU A 130 -13.49 1.76 -3.23
C LEU A 130 -12.69 1.29 -2.00
N VAL A 131 -11.78 0.33 -2.20
CA VAL A 131 -10.92 -0.19 -1.13
C VAL A 131 -10.01 0.92 -0.60
N GLY A 132 -9.36 1.67 -1.49
CA GLY A 132 -8.41 2.70 -1.07
C GLY A 132 -9.07 3.92 -0.44
N THR A 133 -10.25 4.36 -0.93
CA THR A 133 -11.06 5.38 -0.25
C THR A 133 -11.48 4.90 1.13
N THR A 134 -11.86 3.63 1.29
CA THR A 134 -12.21 3.07 2.60
C THR A 134 -10.99 3.04 3.53
N ALA A 135 -9.81 2.69 3.01
CA ALA A 135 -8.57 2.73 3.78
C ALA A 135 -8.23 4.16 4.24
N ALA A 136 -8.41 5.16 3.38
CA ALA A 136 -8.23 6.57 3.74
C ALA A 136 -9.22 6.99 4.83
N VAL A 137 -10.50 6.63 4.72
CA VAL A 137 -11.51 6.89 5.78
C VAL A 137 -11.12 6.25 7.11
N VAL A 138 -10.65 5.00 7.10
CA VAL A 138 -10.20 4.32 8.32
C VAL A 138 -9.00 5.03 8.93
N TRP A 139 -8.08 5.53 8.10
CA TRP A 139 -6.93 6.29 8.57
C TRP A 139 -7.35 7.61 9.23
N GLU A 140 -8.23 8.40 8.61
CA GLU A 140 -8.75 9.64 9.21
C GLU A 140 -9.42 9.41 10.57
N PHE A 141 -10.16 8.30 10.72
CA PHE A 141 -10.69 7.93 12.03
C PHE A 141 -9.61 7.57 13.03
N TYR A 142 -8.55 6.90 12.60
CA TYR A 142 -7.39 6.63 13.44
C TYR A 142 -6.70 7.93 13.88
N GLU A 143 -6.51 8.90 12.98
CA GLU A 143 -5.91 10.20 13.32
C GLU A 143 -6.76 10.94 14.35
N LEU A 144 -8.07 11.00 14.13
CA LEU A 144 -9.01 11.61 15.06
C LEU A 144 -8.94 10.95 16.45
N VAL A 145 -8.87 9.63 16.52
CA VAL A 145 -8.76 8.90 17.79
C VAL A 145 -7.43 9.19 18.47
N MET A 146 -6.32 9.14 17.75
CA MET A 146 -4.99 9.37 18.31
C MET A 146 -4.83 10.82 18.80
N GLU A 147 -5.35 11.79 18.05
CA GLU A 147 -5.33 13.20 18.49
C GLU A 147 -6.15 13.42 19.77
N ARG A 148 -7.26 12.68 19.94
CA ARG A 148 -8.03 12.72 21.20
C ARG A 148 -7.32 12.06 22.38
N LEU A 149 -6.58 10.98 22.13
CA LEU A 149 -5.85 10.26 23.19
C LEU A 149 -4.54 10.95 23.58
N SER A 150 -3.90 11.60 22.62
CA SER A 150 -2.64 12.32 22.77
C SER A 150 -2.71 13.63 21.97
N PRO A 151 -3.15 14.74 22.59
CA PRO A 151 -3.25 16.03 21.90
C PRO A 151 -1.93 16.44 21.25
N SER A 152 -1.99 17.04 20.06
CA SER A 152 -0.88 17.43 19.18
C SER A 152 -0.05 16.27 18.60
N SER A 153 -0.56 15.04 18.67
CA SER A 153 0.12 13.87 18.11
C SER A 153 -0.08 13.76 16.60
N MET A 154 -1.25 14.15 16.09
CA MET A 154 -1.63 14.05 14.67
C MET A 154 -2.11 15.42 14.16
N ASN A 155 -2.00 15.63 12.85
CA ASN A 155 -2.64 16.78 12.20
C ASN A 155 -4.11 16.41 11.99
N VAL A 156 -5.05 17.20 12.52
CA VAL A 156 -6.48 16.94 12.35
C VAL A 156 -7.18 18.27 12.10
N GLY A 157 -7.85 18.37 10.95
CA GLY A 157 -8.63 19.53 10.59
C GLY A 157 -9.62 19.21 9.47
N TYR A 158 -10.70 19.98 9.37
CA TYR A 158 -11.72 19.72 8.33
C TYR A 158 -11.13 19.72 6.92
N THR A 159 -10.33 20.74 6.58
CA THR A 159 -9.71 20.87 5.26
C THR A 159 -8.67 19.79 5.02
N ASP A 160 -7.88 19.46 6.05
CA ASP A 160 -6.85 18.42 6.05
C ASP A 160 -7.48 17.06 5.70
N THR A 161 -8.40 16.61 6.54
CA THR A 161 -9.16 15.36 6.35
C THR A 161 -9.83 15.28 4.98
N VAL A 162 -10.48 16.35 4.51
CA VAL A 162 -11.14 16.31 3.19
C VAL A 162 -10.12 16.17 2.05
N LEU A 163 -8.97 16.85 2.15
CA LEU A 163 -7.91 16.75 1.15
C LEU A 163 -7.23 15.38 1.18
N ASP A 164 -7.06 14.78 2.35
CA ASP A 164 -6.45 13.47 2.51
C ASP A 164 -7.35 12.35 2.00
N LEU A 165 -8.66 12.43 2.26
CA LEU A 165 -9.65 11.54 1.65
C LEU A 165 -9.65 11.66 0.12
N LEU A 166 -9.57 12.88 -0.40
CA LEU A 166 -9.49 13.13 -1.85
C LEU A 166 -8.18 12.56 -2.42
N ALA A 167 -7.05 12.78 -1.75
CA ALA A 167 -5.75 12.25 -2.14
C ALA A 167 -5.76 10.72 -2.17
N GLY A 168 -6.29 10.08 -1.11
CA GLY A 168 -6.45 8.63 -1.03
C GLY A 168 -7.32 8.07 -2.14
N MET A 169 -8.44 8.72 -2.46
CA MET A 169 -9.30 8.33 -3.58
C MET A 169 -8.57 8.44 -4.92
N LEU A 170 -7.89 9.56 -5.19
CA LEU A 170 -7.19 9.81 -6.46
C LEU A 170 -5.98 8.88 -6.63
N GLY A 171 -5.20 8.66 -5.58
CA GLY A 171 -4.08 7.72 -5.60
C GLY A 171 -4.54 6.29 -5.86
N SER A 172 -5.71 5.92 -5.33
CA SER A 172 -6.35 4.64 -5.59
C SER A 172 -6.89 4.51 -7.00
N ALA A 173 -7.38 5.59 -7.60
CA ALA A 173 -7.75 5.61 -9.02
C ALA A 173 -6.54 5.37 -9.93
N VAL A 174 -5.40 6.00 -9.63
CA VAL A 174 -4.14 5.76 -10.34
C VAL A 174 -3.69 4.31 -10.18
N ALA A 175 -3.69 3.78 -8.95
CA ALA A 175 -3.35 2.39 -8.67
C ALA A 175 -4.27 1.41 -9.42
N GLY A 176 -5.57 1.68 -9.46
CA GLY A 176 -6.54 0.88 -10.21
C GLY A 176 -6.25 0.87 -11.71
N GLY A 177 -5.88 2.03 -12.27
CA GLY A 177 -5.40 2.12 -13.66
C GLY A 177 -4.15 1.27 -13.92
N LEU A 178 -3.19 1.27 -12.99
CA LEU A 178 -1.99 0.43 -13.07
C LEU A 178 -2.32 -1.07 -12.99
N VAL A 179 -3.25 -1.47 -12.12
CA VAL A 179 -3.77 -2.86 -12.02
C VAL A 179 -4.41 -3.29 -13.34
N LEU A 180 -5.24 -2.44 -13.93
CA LEU A 180 -5.88 -2.71 -15.22
C LEU A 180 -4.86 -2.83 -16.35
N ALA A 181 -3.88 -1.93 -16.40
CA ALA A 181 -2.79 -1.99 -17.38
C ALA A 181 -1.93 -3.25 -17.22
N TRP A 182 -1.72 -3.71 -15.97
CA TRP A 182 -1.02 -4.95 -15.67
C TRP A 182 -1.76 -6.18 -16.22
N GLY A 183 -3.06 -6.30 -15.94
CA GLY A 183 -3.87 -7.42 -16.44
C GLY A 183 -3.87 -7.52 -17.97
N ARG A 184 -4.03 -6.37 -18.65
CA ARG A 184 -3.98 -6.30 -20.13
C ARG A 184 -2.66 -6.78 -20.73
N ARG A 185 -1.53 -6.53 -20.06
CA ARG A 185 -0.21 -7.03 -20.51
C ARG A 185 -0.05 -8.53 -20.32
N ALA A 186 -0.67 -9.09 -19.28
CA ALA A 186 -0.65 -10.53 -19.02
C ALA A 186 -1.44 -11.30 -20.10
N ASP A 187 -2.58 -10.75 -20.55
CA ASP A 187 -3.38 -11.35 -21.63
C ASP A 187 -2.65 -11.41 -22.98
N THR A 188 -1.78 -10.44 -23.28
CA THR A 188 -1.04 -10.37 -24.56
C THR A 188 0.13 -11.36 -24.66
N HIS A 189 0.55 -11.97 -23.56
CA HIS A 189 1.55 -13.04 -23.53
C HIS A 189 0.91 -14.32 -22.99
N PRO A 190 0.05 -15.00 -23.77
CA PRO A 190 -0.38 -16.33 -23.39
C PRO A 190 0.87 -17.20 -23.31
N GLN A 191 1.15 -17.77 -22.13
CA GLN A 191 2.08 -18.86 -22.03
C GLN A 191 1.59 -19.94 -22.98
N HIS A 192 2.35 -20.23 -24.03
CA HIS A 192 2.21 -21.46 -24.78
C HIS A 192 2.56 -22.60 -23.83
N ASP A 193 1.61 -23.01 -23.00
CA ASP A 193 1.67 -24.30 -22.35
C ASP A 193 1.63 -25.34 -23.47
N GLY A 194 2.80 -25.90 -23.72
CA GLY A 194 2.99 -27.07 -24.55
C GLY A 194 2.13 -28.20 -23.99
N ARG A 195 1.51 -28.90 -24.93
CA ARG A 195 0.85 -30.19 -24.74
C ARG A 195 1.73 -31.19 -24.00
#